data_AF-A0A4R4S3P1-F1
#
_entry.id   AF-A0A4R4S3P1-F1
#
_cell.length_a   1.000
_cell.length_b   1.000
_cell.length_c   1.000
_cell.angle_alpha   90.00
_cell.angle_beta   90.00
_cell.angle_gamma   90.00
#
_symmetry.space_group_name_H-M   'P 1'
#
loop_
_entity.id
_entity.type
_entity.pdbx_description
1 polymer ?
#
loop_
_entity_poly.entity_id
_entity_poly.type
_entity_poly.pdbx_seq_one_letter_code
_entity_poly.pdbx_strand_id
1 'polypeptide(L)'
;MTTEDRTLVMYGDGVRDAARRMLPKLPEACFAPAGAGRLREAVERGLAQVVLVAGMDEQVDFLDGAAEGTADGARTLESITLDMDGGAALAAEVAAASTPRVAYELWEAAGRLGPCGRELCRRTAGELERLAAEAAGSATSPVAAQVVLVDAAGERMVGMYGRMAR
;
A
#
# COMPACT_ATOMS: atom_id res chain seq x y z
N MET A 1 -22.04 -7.21 -14.58
CA MET A 1 -20.99 -6.53 -13.81
C MET A 1 -20.88 -5.12 -14.31
N THR A 2 -21.30 -4.17 -13.47
CA THR A 2 -21.00 -2.75 -13.66
C THR A 2 -19.51 -2.51 -13.37
N THR A 3 -19.00 -1.31 -13.67
CA THR A 3 -17.64 -0.90 -13.31
C THR A 3 -17.39 -0.91 -11.79
N GLU A 4 -18.43 -0.63 -11.01
CA GLU A 4 -18.40 -0.69 -9.54
C GLU A 4 -18.21 -2.13 -9.04
N ASP A 5 -18.82 -3.11 -9.72
CA ASP A 5 -18.65 -4.55 -9.42
C ASP A 5 -17.22 -5.06 -9.69
N ARG A 6 -16.36 -4.24 -10.32
CA ARG A 6 -14.97 -4.58 -10.67
C ARG A 6 -13.93 -3.82 -9.85
N THR A 7 -14.36 -3.18 -8.77
CA THR A 7 -13.49 -2.44 -7.85
C THR A 7 -13.42 -3.13 -6.49
N LEU A 8 -12.21 -3.31 -6.00
CA LEU A 8 -11.90 -3.78 -4.64
C LEU A 8 -11.19 -2.65 -3.90
N VAL A 9 -11.72 -2.27 -2.75
CA VAL A 9 -11.05 -1.40 -1.79
C VAL A 9 -10.55 -2.25 -0.63
N MET A 10 -9.24 -2.37 -0.52
CA MET A 10 -8.58 -2.99 0.63
C MET A 10 -8.26 -1.92 1.67
N TYR A 11 -8.54 -2.18 2.93
CA TYR A 11 -8.20 -1.27 4.03
C TYR A 11 -7.29 -1.92 5.07
N GLY A 12 -6.35 -1.14 5.61
CA GLY A 12 -5.53 -1.51 6.76
C GLY A 12 -6.32 -1.51 8.07
N ASP A 13 -5.69 -1.94 9.16
CA ASP A 13 -6.35 -2.02 10.47
C ASP A 13 -6.77 -0.63 10.97
N GLY A 14 -8.00 -0.53 11.50
CA GLY A 14 -8.58 0.76 11.92
C GLY A 14 -8.91 1.76 10.78
N VAL A 15 -8.54 1.49 9.52
CA VAL A 15 -8.68 2.46 8.41
C VAL A 15 -10.01 2.35 7.66
N ARG A 16 -10.85 1.35 7.96
CA ARG A 16 -12.11 1.07 7.23
C ARG A 16 -12.99 2.31 7.02
N ASP A 17 -13.25 3.07 8.09
CA ASP A 17 -14.14 4.23 7.99
C ASP A 17 -13.51 5.38 7.21
N ALA A 18 -12.19 5.55 7.30
CA ALA A 18 -11.46 6.50 6.46
C ALA A 18 -11.56 6.12 4.98
N ALA A 19 -11.34 4.86 4.63
CA ALA A 19 -11.48 4.35 3.26
C ALA A 19 -12.89 4.60 2.70
N ARG A 20 -13.93 4.36 3.50
CA ARG A 20 -15.33 4.62 3.11
C ARG A 20 -15.61 6.10 2.88
N ARG A 21 -15.04 6.99 3.72
CA ARG A 21 -15.14 8.45 3.53
C ARG A 21 -14.41 8.91 2.26
N MET A 22 -13.29 8.28 1.91
CA MET A 22 -12.54 8.61 0.68
C MET A 22 -13.26 8.15 -0.59
N LEU A 23 -14.05 7.07 -0.51
CA LEU A 23 -14.74 6.47 -1.65
C LEU A 23 -16.25 6.30 -1.37
N PRO A 24 -16.99 7.38 -1.06
CA PRO A 24 -18.34 7.29 -0.49
C PRO A 24 -19.41 6.83 -1.48
N LYS A 25 -19.08 6.72 -2.77
CA LYS A 25 -19.99 6.27 -3.82
C LYS A 25 -19.92 4.77 -4.07
N LEU A 26 -18.91 4.08 -3.54
CA LEU A 26 -18.76 2.64 -3.75
C LEU A 26 -19.68 1.86 -2.81
N PRO A 27 -20.29 0.75 -3.26
CA PRO A 27 -21.04 -0.15 -2.41
C PRO A 27 -20.19 -0.77 -1.29
N GLU A 28 -20.82 -1.11 -0.16
CA GLU A 28 -20.15 -1.74 0.98
C GLU A 28 -19.40 -3.04 0.61
N ALA A 29 -19.94 -3.80 -0.34
CA ALA A 29 -19.36 -5.07 -0.80
C ALA A 29 -17.99 -4.90 -1.49
N CYS A 30 -17.63 -3.67 -1.90
CA CYS A 30 -16.32 -3.37 -2.47
C CYS A 30 -15.21 -3.30 -1.41
N PHE A 31 -15.56 -3.13 -0.12
CA PHE A 31 -14.59 -2.92 0.95
C PHE A 31 -14.24 -4.24 1.66
N ALA A 32 -12.96 -4.52 1.82
CA ALA A 32 -12.47 -5.68 2.56
C ALA A 32 -11.15 -5.36 3.30
N PRO A 33 -10.80 -6.09 4.37
CA PRO A 33 -9.47 -6.00 4.96
C PRO A 33 -8.38 -6.28 3.93
N ALA A 34 -7.24 -5.62 4.07
CA ALA A 34 -6.08 -5.82 3.22
C ALA A 34 -5.53 -7.25 3.32
N GLY A 35 -5.13 -7.81 2.17
CA GLY A 35 -4.47 -9.11 2.13
C GLY A 35 -4.33 -9.66 0.72
N ALA A 36 -3.19 -10.30 0.43
CA ALA A 36 -2.90 -10.85 -0.88
C ALA A 36 -3.91 -11.92 -1.33
N GLY A 37 -4.42 -12.76 -0.41
CA GLY A 37 -5.46 -13.75 -0.71
C GLY A 37 -6.74 -13.10 -1.27
N ARG A 38 -7.16 -11.98 -0.68
CA ARG A 38 -8.35 -11.25 -1.13
C ARG A 38 -8.18 -10.66 -2.53
N LEU A 39 -7.00 -10.15 -2.84
CA LEU A 39 -6.67 -9.68 -4.18
C LEU A 39 -6.76 -10.83 -5.21
N ARG A 40 -6.18 -12.00 -4.90
CA ARG A 40 -6.20 -13.17 -5.80
C ARG A 40 -7.64 -13.61 -6.11
N GLU A 41 -8.46 -13.79 -5.07
CA GLU A 41 -9.88 -14.15 -5.22
C GLU A 41 -10.65 -13.14 -6.10
N ALA A 42 -10.36 -11.85 -5.94
CA ALA A 42 -11.02 -10.81 -6.72
C ALA A 42 -10.57 -10.83 -8.19
N VAL A 43 -9.28 -11.06 -8.44
CA VAL A 43 -8.73 -11.21 -9.81
C VAL A 43 -9.38 -12.39 -10.54
N GLU A 44 -9.54 -13.54 -9.88
CA GLU A 44 -10.25 -14.71 -10.45
C GLU A 44 -11.70 -14.38 -10.85
N ARG A 45 -12.31 -13.37 -10.21
CA ARG A 45 -13.65 -12.87 -10.51
C ARG A 45 -13.67 -11.70 -11.50
N GLY A 46 -12.53 -11.36 -12.09
CA GLY A 46 -12.44 -10.33 -13.13
C GLY A 46 -12.27 -8.91 -12.60
N LEU A 47 -11.62 -8.72 -11.45
CA LEU A 47 -11.24 -7.42 -10.92
C LEU A 47 -10.57 -6.54 -12.00
N ALA A 48 -10.92 -5.26 -12.02
CA ALA A 48 -10.27 -4.27 -12.90
C ALA A 48 -9.48 -3.23 -12.11
N GLN A 49 -9.86 -2.98 -10.85
CA GLN A 49 -9.26 -1.94 -10.03
C GLN A 49 -9.12 -2.38 -8.58
N VAL A 50 -7.95 -2.11 -8.00
CA VAL A 50 -7.72 -2.22 -6.56
C VAL A 50 -7.31 -0.87 -5.98
N VAL A 51 -7.93 -0.49 -4.88
CA VAL A 51 -7.51 0.65 -4.06
C VAL A 51 -7.12 0.15 -2.69
N LEU A 52 -5.85 0.31 -2.30
CA LEU A 52 -5.38 0.05 -0.95
C LEU A 52 -5.36 1.36 -0.17
N VAL A 53 -6.07 1.42 0.97
CA VAL A 53 -6.02 2.53 1.92
C VAL A 53 -5.50 2.02 3.24
N ALA A 54 -4.23 2.27 3.55
CA ALA A 54 -3.56 1.61 4.67
C ALA A 54 -2.41 2.44 5.26
N GLY A 55 -1.95 2.01 6.43
CA GLY A 55 -0.76 2.56 7.07
C GLY A 55 0.52 2.09 6.39
N MET A 56 1.65 2.31 7.06
CA MET A 56 2.94 1.84 6.58
C MET A 56 3.09 0.32 6.77
N ASP A 57 2.57 -0.22 7.88
CA ASP A 57 2.70 -1.64 8.23
C ASP A 57 2.12 -2.54 7.14
N GLU A 58 0.88 -2.33 6.70
CA GLU A 58 0.28 -3.19 5.67
C GLU A 58 0.96 -3.04 4.30
N GLN A 59 1.50 -1.86 3.99
CA GLN A 59 2.22 -1.66 2.72
C GLN A 59 3.54 -2.40 2.71
N VAL A 60 4.24 -2.45 3.85
CA VAL A 60 5.46 -3.24 4.05
C VAL A 60 5.16 -4.73 3.98
N ASP A 61 4.05 -5.19 4.60
CA ASP A 61 3.63 -6.60 4.52
C ASP A 61 3.40 -7.10 3.09
N PHE A 62 2.87 -6.24 2.21
CA PHE A 62 2.75 -6.56 0.78
C PHE A 62 4.12 -6.66 0.09
N LEU A 63 5.05 -5.76 0.42
CA LEU A 63 6.35 -5.69 -0.24
C LEU A 63 7.30 -6.80 0.19
N ASP A 64 7.25 -7.21 1.44
CA ASP A 64 8.11 -8.28 1.97
C ASP A 64 7.47 -9.66 1.87
N GLY A 65 6.23 -9.72 1.40
CA GLY A 65 5.52 -10.96 1.11
C GLY A 65 5.12 -11.73 2.37
N ALA A 66 4.27 -11.16 3.24
CA ALA A 66 3.51 -11.86 4.29
C ALA A 66 4.29 -12.88 5.15
N ALA A 67 5.60 -12.70 5.33
CA ALA A 67 6.41 -13.50 6.23
C ALA A 67 6.55 -12.73 7.55
N GLU A 68 5.82 -13.17 8.57
CA GLU A 68 5.87 -12.62 9.92
C GLU A 68 7.32 -12.42 10.40
N GLY A 69 7.66 -11.17 10.75
CA GLY A 69 8.70 -10.87 11.74
C GLY A 69 10.17 -11.05 11.30
N THR A 70 10.55 -10.72 10.07
CA THR A 70 11.97 -10.69 9.68
C THR A 70 12.39 -9.39 9.00
N ALA A 71 13.68 -9.06 9.11
CA ALA A 71 14.36 -7.79 8.84
C ALA A 71 14.23 -7.19 7.41
N ASP A 72 13.32 -7.70 6.59
CA ASP A 72 13.17 -7.32 5.18
C ASP A 72 12.42 -5.99 5.03
N GLY A 73 11.45 -5.70 5.90
CA GLY A 73 10.74 -4.42 5.88
C GLY A 73 11.61 -3.24 6.23
N ALA A 74 12.53 -3.43 7.17
CA ALA A 74 13.57 -2.45 7.45
C ALA A 74 14.44 -2.18 6.22
N ARG A 75 14.81 -3.21 5.44
CA ARG A 75 15.58 -3.05 4.19
C ARG A 75 14.77 -2.32 3.10
N THR A 76 13.48 -2.62 2.97
CA THR A 76 12.60 -1.93 2.02
C THR A 76 12.52 -0.44 2.35
N LEU A 77 12.29 -0.08 3.61
CA LEU A 77 12.20 1.32 4.06
C LEU A 77 13.55 2.04 4.01
N GLU A 78 14.65 1.36 4.32
CA GLU A 78 16.02 1.87 4.16
C GLU A 78 16.29 2.24 2.68
N SER A 79 16.01 1.32 1.75
CA SER A 79 16.18 1.55 0.31
C SER A 79 15.35 2.75 -0.16
N ILE A 80 14.08 2.84 0.26
CA ILE A 80 13.24 4.00 -0.07
C ILE A 80 13.86 5.30 0.45
N THR A 81 14.40 5.28 1.67
CA THR A 81 15.03 6.44 2.29
C THR A 81 16.24 6.93 1.49
N LEU A 82 17.08 5.99 1.03
CA LEU A 82 18.24 6.32 0.20
C LEU A 82 17.82 6.86 -1.17
N ASP A 83 16.85 6.21 -1.82
CA ASP A 83 16.40 6.57 -3.16
C ASP A 83 15.71 7.95 -3.19
N MET A 84 15.10 8.38 -2.08
CA MET A 84 14.39 9.66 -1.94
C MET A 84 15.23 10.77 -1.30
N ASP A 85 16.55 10.69 -1.42
CA ASP A 85 17.53 11.67 -0.92
C ASP A 85 17.46 11.90 0.61
N GLY A 86 17.06 10.88 1.38
CA GLY A 86 17.05 10.94 2.86
C GLY A 86 18.44 10.95 3.48
N GLY A 87 19.46 10.49 2.74
CA GLY A 87 20.85 10.42 3.18
C GLY A 87 21.15 9.19 4.05
N ALA A 88 22.44 8.86 4.16
CA ALA A 88 22.90 7.63 4.82
C ALA A 88 22.58 7.58 6.33
N ALA A 89 22.57 8.73 7.02
CA ALA A 89 22.28 8.78 8.45
C ALA A 89 20.82 8.40 8.74
N LEU A 90 19.88 9.05 8.06
CA LEU A 90 18.45 8.74 8.20
C LEU A 90 18.14 7.31 7.75
N ALA A 91 18.77 6.84 6.68
CA ALA A 91 18.61 5.48 6.20
C ALA A 91 19.05 4.45 7.26
N ALA A 92 20.17 4.68 7.95
CA ALA A 92 20.64 3.82 9.03
C ALA A 92 19.70 3.83 10.25
N GLU A 93 19.13 4.99 10.61
CA GLU A 93 18.12 5.08 11.66
C GLU A 93 16.83 4.32 11.30
N VAL A 94 16.39 4.43 10.04
CA VAL A 94 15.24 3.69 9.51
C VAL A 94 15.51 2.19 9.46
N ALA A 95 16.71 1.77 9.05
CA ALA A 95 17.11 0.36 9.05
C ALA A 95 17.16 -0.25 10.47
N ALA A 96 17.42 0.59 11.48
CA ALA A 96 17.43 0.20 12.88
C ALA A 96 16.04 0.29 13.56
N ALA A 97 15.02 0.81 12.87
CA ALA A 97 13.68 0.96 13.41
C ALA A 97 13.05 -0.41 13.72
N SER A 98 12.50 -0.55 14.92
CA SER A 98 11.87 -1.80 15.36
C SER A 98 10.51 -2.06 14.70
N THR A 99 9.86 -1.02 14.17
CA THR A 99 8.57 -1.11 13.48
C THR A 99 8.50 -0.09 12.34
N PRO A 100 7.67 -0.35 11.29
CA PRO A 100 7.39 0.64 10.26
C PRO A 100 6.82 1.95 10.83
N ARG A 101 6.06 1.89 11.94
CA ARG A 101 5.61 3.08 12.67
C ARG A 101 6.76 4.00 13.10
N VAL A 102 7.87 3.44 13.60
CA VAL A 102 9.04 4.25 13.98
C VAL A 102 9.70 4.86 12.74
N ALA A 103 9.80 4.13 11.63
CA ALA A 103 10.31 4.67 10.37
C ALA A 103 9.45 5.82 9.83
N TYR A 104 8.13 5.73 9.94
CA TYR A 104 7.21 6.84 9.63
C TYR A 104 7.59 8.10 10.42
N GLU A 105 7.78 7.98 11.73
CA GLU A 105 8.10 9.10 12.62
C GLU A 105 9.46 9.72 12.29
N LEU A 106 10.45 8.90 11.95
CA LEU A 106 11.76 9.36 11.47
C LEU A 106 11.65 10.14 10.17
N TRP A 107 10.89 9.64 9.19
CA TRP A 107 10.64 10.37 7.95
C TRP A 107 9.89 11.67 8.17
N GLU A 108 8.91 11.69 9.09
CA GLU A 108 8.16 12.89 9.44
C GLU A 108 9.08 13.95 10.08
N ALA A 109 9.87 13.55 11.08
CA ALA A 109 10.81 14.42 11.78
C ALA A 109 11.89 14.99 10.84
N ALA A 110 12.33 14.21 9.84
CA ALA A 110 13.29 14.65 8.83
C ALA A 110 12.67 15.46 7.67
N GLY A 111 11.35 15.67 7.65
CA GLY A 111 10.65 16.33 6.54
C GLY A 111 10.65 15.52 5.24
N ARG A 112 10.88 14.20 5.32
CA ARG A 112 10.97 13.26 4.20
C ARG A 112 9.73 12.41 3.98
N LEU A 113 8.72 12.53 4.84
CA LEU A 113 7.48 11.75 4.77
C LEU A 113 6.77 11.87 3.41
N GLY A 114 6.73 13.04 2.79
CA GLY A 114 6.08 13.24 1.48
C GLY A 114 6.73 12.40 0.36
N PRO A 115 8.03 12.60 0.06
CA PRO A 115 8.77 11.81 -0.93
C PRO A 115 8.80 10.30 -0.60
N CYS A 116 9.21 9.93 0.61
CA CYS A 116 9.33 8.51 0.99
C CYS A 116 7.98 7.80 1.02
N GLY A 117 6.93 8.45 1.53
CA GLY A 117 5.58 7.89 1.57
C GLY A 117 4.98 7.69 0.19
N ARG A 118 5.22 8.60 -0.76
CA ARG A 118 4.81 8.41 -2.16
C ARG A 118 5.55 7.25 -2.82
N GLU A 119 6.85 7.13 -2.57
CA GLU A 119 7.66 6.04 -3.12
C GLU A 119 7.25 4.68 -2.54
N LEU A 120 6.90 4.61 -1.24
CA LEU A 120 6.28 3.43 -0.65
C LEU A 120 4.99 3.04 -1.39
N CYS A 121 4.05 3.99 -1.55
CA CYS A 121 2.81 3.73 -2.28
C CYS A 121 3.08 3.26 -3.73
N ARG A 122 4.12 3.80 -4.38
CA ARG A 122 4.50 3.40 -5.74
C ARG A 122 4.97 1.95 -5.79
N ARG A 123 5.87 1.55 -4.88
CA ARG A 123 6.35 0.16 -4.82
C ARG A 123 5.21 -0.79 -4.49
N THR A 124 4.37 -0.46 -3.50
CA THR A 124 3.23 -1.31 -3.14
C THR A 124 2.23 -1.43 -4.29
N ALA A 125 1.94 -0.35 -5.03
CA ALA A 125 1.08 -0.44 -6.22
C ALA A 125 1.65 -1.40 -7.26
N GLY A 126 2.96 -1.33 -7.53
CA GLY A 126 3.64 -2.26 -8.43
C GLY A 126 3.56 -3.72 -7.96
N GLU A 127 3.68 -3.95 -6.65
CA GLU A 127 3.57 -5.29 -6.08
C GLU A 127 2.13 -5.84 -6.13
N LEU A 128 1.12 -5.01 -5.87
CA LEU A 128 -0.29 -5.39 -6.08
C LEU A 128 -0.56 -5.75 -7.55
N GLU A 129 -0.03 -4.97 -8.49
CA GLU A 129 -0.15 -5.27 -9.93
C GLU A 129 0.57 -6.58 -10.30
N ARG A 130 1.75 -6.84 -9.73
CA ARG A 130 2.51 -8.09 -9.91
C ARG A 130 1.73 -9.29 -9.39
N LEU A 131 1.21 -9.22 -8.17
CA LEU A 131 0.39 -10.28 -7.55
C LEU A 131 -0.88 -10.54 -8.36
N ALA A 132 -1.51 -9.49 -8.90
CA ALA A 132 -2.68 -9.63 -9.76
C ALA A 132 -2.35 -10.26 -11.13
N ALA A 133 -1.19 -9.94 -11.72
CA ALA A 133 -0.72 -10.58 -12.95
C ALA A 133 -0.45 -12.08 -12.73
N GLU A 134 0.21 -12.42 -11.61
CA GLU A 134 0.47 -13.80 -11.18
C GLU A 134 -0.85 -14.59 -11.01
N ALA A 135 -1.82 -14.02 -10.29
CA ALA A 135 -3.13 -14.64 -10.07
C ALA A 135 -3.92 -14.85 -11.37
N ALA A 136 -3.76 -13.95 -12.34
CA ALA A 136 -4.39 -14.05 -13.65
C ALA A 136 -3.64 -14.98 -14.62
N GLY A 137 -2.47 -15.50 -14.26
CA GLY A 137 -1.60 -16.24 -15.18
C GLY A 137 -1.15 -15.39 -16.38
N SER A 138 -1.01 -14.08 -16.20
CA SER A 138 -0.75 -13.10 -17.26
C SER A 138 0.61 -12.44 -17.08
N ALA A 139 1.27 -12.09 -18.20
CA ALA A 139 2.51 -11.32 -18.19
C ALA A 139 2.30 -9.84 -17.80
N THR A 140 1.09 -9.32 -17.98
CA THR A 140 0.70 -7.95 -17.63
C THR A 140 -0.47 -7.95 -16.67
N SER A 141 -0.47 -7.06 -15.68
CA SER A 141 -1.57 -6.99 -14.73
C SER A 141 -2.88 -6.59 -15.40
N PRO A 142 -3.99 -7.33 -15.19
CA PRO A 142 -5.31 -6.91 -15.63
C PRO A 142 -5.94 -5.87 -14.70
N VAL A 143 -5.28 -5.58 -13.57
CA VAL A 143 -5.77 -4.69 -12.51
C VAL A 143 -4.96 -3.39 -12.51
N ALA A 144 -5.63 -2.25 -12.40
CA ALA A 144 -4.99 -0.98 -12.06
C ALA A 144 -4.93 -0.81 -10.54
N ALA A 145 -3.74 -0.62 -9.97
CA ALA A 145 -3.59 -0.38 -8.54
C ALA A 145 -3.52 1.12 -8.20
N GLN A 146 -4.18 1.49 -7.11
CA GLN A 146 -4.02 2.76 -6.42
C GLN A 146 -3.74 2.47 -4.95
N VAL A 147 -2.77 3.16 -4.37
CA VAL A 147 -2.39 3.02 -2.96
C VAL A 147 -2.43 4.39 -2.31
N VAL A 148 -3.04 4.44 -1.14
CA VAL A 148 -3.17 5.61 -0.27
C VAL A 148 -2.49 5.27 1.05
N LEU A 149 -1.45 6.03 1.39
CA LEU A 149 -0.86 6.03 2.72
C LEU A 149 -1.66 6.98 3.62
N VAL A 150 -2.16 6.47 4.73
CA VAL A 150 -2.77 7.29 5.80
C VAL A 150 -1.78 7.60 6.92
N ASP A 151 -2.10 8.59 7.73
CA ASP A 151 -1.30 8.95 8.91
C ASP A 151 -1.40 7.92 10.03
N ALA A 152 -0.64 8.15 11.09
CA ALA A 152 -0.58 7.35 12.31
C ALA A 152 -1.95 6.91 12.86
N ALA A 153 -2.92 7.82 12.79
CA ALA A 153 -4.25 7.65 13.35
C ALA A 153 -5.20 6.95 12.37
N GLY A 154 -4.76 6.71 11.13
CA GLY A 154 -5.59 6.17 10.06
C GLY A 154 -6.64 7.17 9.54
N GLU A 155 -6.49 8.46 9.83
CA GLU A 155 -7.55 9.44 9.63
C GLU A 155 -7.36 10.29 8.37
N ARG A 156 -6.10 10.62 8.04
CA ARG A 156 -5.76 11.56 6.96
C ARG A 156 -4.82 10.93 5.96
N MET A 157 -5.03 11.26 4.69
CA MET A 157 -4.12 10.89 3.61
C MET A 157 -2.81 11.67 3.73
N VAL A 158 -1.70 10.95 3.66
CA VAL A 158 -0.33 11.47 3.67
C VAL A 158 0.33 11.34 2.31
N GLY A 159 0.07 10.22 1.62
CA GLY A 159 0.66 9.90 0.33
C GLY A 159 -0.31 9.13 -0.55
N MET A 160 -0.09 9.20 -1.86
CA MET A 160 -0.84 8.42 -2.83
C MET A 160 0.00 8.14 -4.07
N TYR A 161 -0.15 6.95 -4.63
CA TYR A 161 0.30 6.61 -5.97
C TYR A 161 -0.75 5.77 -6.71
N GLY A 162 -0.73 5.84 -8.03
CA GLY A 162 -1.54 4.99 -8.90
C GLY A 162 -2.60 5.75 -9.67
N ARG A 163 -3.39 4.99 -10.43
CA ARG A 163 -4.37 5.52 -11.40
C ARG A 163 -5.63 4.68 -11.33
N MET A 164 -6.78 5.32 -11.54
CA MET A 164 -8.04 4.59 -11.68
C MET A 164 -8.10 3.87 -13.03
N ALA A 165 -8.77 2.73 -13.08
CA ALA A 165 -9.05 2.05 -14.33
C ALA A 165 -9.92 2.97 -15.21
N ARG A 166 -9.64 3.00 -16.52
CA ARG A 166 -10.40 3.77 -17.51
C ARG A 166 -11.58 2.97 -18.04
#